data_AF-A0A4Q5QHZ1-F1
#
_entry.id   AF-A0A4Q5QHZ1-F1
#
_cell.length_a   1.000
_cell.length_b   1.000
_cell.length_c   1.000
_cell.angle_alpha   90.00
_cell.angle_beta   90.00
_cell.angle_gamma   90.00
#
_symmetry.space_group_name_H-M   'P 1'
#
loop_
_entity.id
_entity.type
_entity.pdbx_description
1 polymer ?
#
loop_
_entity_poly.entity_id
_entity_poly.type
_entity_poly.pdbx_seq_one_letter_code
_entity_poly.pdbx_strand_id
1 'polypeptide(L)' 'MFTIIAGTNRAGSSTLKLAVYYQQKLTEKGIEAQVLSLEDLPDNFLKSDLYGKRSEAFVPIVKLINASEKFIFIMPEY' A
#
# COMPACT_ATOMS: atom_id res chain seq x y z
N MET A 1 -2.57 -6.90 12.08
CA MET A 1 -1.44 -6.13 11.49
C MET A 1 -1.95 -4.90 10.75
N PHE A 2 -1.28 -3.75 10.87
CA PHE A 2 -1.69 -2.52 10.18
C PHE A 2 -1.10 -2.46 8.77
N THR A 3 -1.79 -1.78 7.85
CA THR A 3 -1.26 -1.50 6.52
C THR A 3 -1.34 -0.01 6.23
N ILE A 4 -0.19 0.57 5.90
CA ILE A 4 -0.03 1.96 5.51
C ILE A 4 0.02 2.01 3.98
N ILE A 5 -0.91 2.71 3.37
CA ILE A 5 -1.02 2.82 1.91
C ILE A 5 -0.46 4.18 1.49
N ALA A 6 0.64 4.15 0.74
CA ALA A 6 1.18 5.35 0.09
C ALA A 6 0.40 5.61 -1.21
N GLY A 7 -0.56 6.53 -1.15
CA GLY A 7 -1.66 6.73 -2.09
C GLY A 7 -1.33 7.37 -3.43
N THR A 8 -0.12 7.18 -3.96
CA THR A 8 0.24 7.60 -5.32
C THR A 8 1.27 6.66 -5.92
N ASN A 9 1.16 6.40 -7.22
CA ASN A 9 2.13 5.62 -8.00
C ASN A 9 3.24 6.50 -8.61
N ARG A 10 3.32 7.78 -8.23
CA ARG A 10 4.39 8.66 -8.68
C ARG A 10 5.72 8.24 -8.03
N ALA A 11 6.68 7.90 -8.88
CA ALA A 11 8.04 7.57 -8.46
C ALA A 11 8.65 8.64 -7.56
N GLY A 12 9.22 8.20 -6.44
CA GLY A 12 9.92 9.08 -5.49
C GLY A 12 9.00 10.03 -4.70
N SER A 13 7.71 9.71 -4.56
CA SER A 13 6.73 10.57 -3.88
C SER A 13 7.08 10.85 -2.40
N SER A 14 6.77 12.06 -1.94
CA SER A 14 6.82 12.41 -0.50
C SER A 14 5.83 11.58 0.32
N THR A 15 4.75 11.12 -0.31
CA THR A 15 3.77 10.19 0.26
C THR A 15 4.42 8.89 0.72
N LEU A 16 5.26 8.25 -0.11
CA LEU A 16 5.98 7.03 0.28
C LEU A 16 6.97 7.29 1.41
N LYS A 17 7.70 8.42 1.36
CA LYS A 17 8.64 8.81 2.43
C LYS A 17 7.91 8.96 3.77
N LEU A 18 6.74 9.61 3.78
CA LEU A 18 5.93 9.78 4.98
C LEU A 18 5.35 8.45 5.46
N ALA A 19 4.96 7.53 4.56
CA ALA A 19 4.49 6.20 4.93
C ALA A 19 5.54 5.36 5.66
N VAL A 20 6.77 5.36 5.14
CA VAL A 20 7.91 4.68 5.79
C VAL A 20 8.22 5.30 7.15
N TYR A 21 8.20 6.64 7.24
CA TYR A 21 8.37 7.31 8.53
C TYR A 21 7.28 6.91 9.54
N TYR A 22 6.02 6.86 9.11
CA TYR A 22 4.90 6.49 9.98
C TYR A 22 4.98 5.02 10.42
N GLN A 23 5.44 4.12 9.54
CA GLN A 23 5.74 2.73 9.88
C GLN A 23 6.75 2.66 11.03
N GLN A 24 7.86 3.40 10.92
CA GLN A 24 8.87 3.46 11.99
C GLN A 24 8.27 3.95 13.31
N LYS A 25 7.41 4.98 13.27
CA LYS A 25 6.71 5.50 14.46
C LYS A 25 5.71 4.53 15.08
N LEU A 26 5.09 3.67 14.29
CA LEU A 26 4.24 2.58 14.81
C LEU A 26 5.09 1.48 15.44
N THR A 27 6.20 1.11 14.80
CA THR A 27 7.15 0.13 15.36
C THR A 27 7.71 0.59 16.71
N GLU A 28 8.08 1.86 16.84
CA GLU A 28 8.50 2.48 18.13
C GLU A 28 7.43 2.36 19.23
N LYS A 29 6.16 2.22 18.87
CA LYS A 29 5.02 2.05 19.78
C LYS A 29 4.63 0.57 19.98
N GLY A 30 5.41 -0.37 19.45
CA GLY A 30 5.11 -1.80 19.51
C GLY A 30 3.95 -2.22 18.59
N ILE A 31 3.63 -1.42 17.57
CA ILE A 31 2.58 -1.72 16.60
C ILE A 31 3.23 -2.15 15.29
N GLU A 32 2.97 -3.38 14.87
CA GLU A 32 3.44 -3.90 13.58
C GLU A 32 2.60 -3.34 12.42
N ALA A 33 3.30 -2.77 11.44
CA ALA A 33 2.70 -2.23 10.23
C ALA A 33 3.52 -2.56 8.98
N GLN A 34 2.84 -2.82 7.86
CA GLN A 34 3.46 -2.95 6.54
C GLN A 34 3.10 -1.75 5.67
N VAL A 35 4.01 -1.37 4.76
CA VAL A 35 3.77 -0.32 3.78
C VAL A 35 3.42 -0.96 2.44
N LEU A 36 2.33 -0.51 1.83
CA LEU A 36 1.96 -0.80 0.44
C LEU A 36 2.10 0.49 -0.37
N SER A 37 3.04 0.53 -1.31
CA SER A 37 3.16 1.65 -2.25
C SER A 37 2.26 1.41 -3.46
N LEU A 38 1.52 2.44 -3.92
CA LEU A 38 0.84 2.33 -5.20
C LEU A 38 1.83 2.33 -6.39
N GLU A 39 3.10 2.69 -6.15
CA GLU A 39 4.19 2.52 -7.12
C GLU A 39 4.50 1.04 -7.40
N ASP A 40 4.19 0.14 -6.47
CA ASP A 40 4.44 -1.30 -6.60
C ASP A 40 3.28 -2.05 -7.28
N LEU A 41 2.22 -1.33 -7.71
CA LEU A 41 1.13 -1.96 -8.45
C LEU A 41 1.61 -2.38 -9.84
N PRO A 42 1.16 -3.54 -10.35
CA PRO A 42 1.47 -3.94 -11.73
C PRO A 42 1.01 -2.88 -12.73
N ASP A 43 1.85 -2.49 -13.69
CA ASP A 43 1.55 -1.43 -14.67
C ASP A 43 0.22 -1.60 -15.41
N ASN A 44 -0.23 -2.85 -15.58
CA ASN A 44 -1.45 -3.19 -16.30
C ASN A 44 -2.65 -3.50 -15.40
N PHE A 45 -2.59 -3.28 -14.08
CA PHE A 45 -3.62 -3.71 -13.14
C PHE A 45 -5.02 -3.15 -13.48
N LEU A 46 -5.10 -1.92 -14.00
CA LEU A 46 -6.37 -1.33 -14.47
C LEU A 46 -7.01 -2.09 -15.65
N LYS A 47 -6.26 -2.95 -16.33
CA LYS A 47 -6.76 -3.80 -17.42
C LYS A 47 -6.94 -5.26 -16.98
N SER A 48 -5.99 -5.78 -16.20
CA SER A 48 -5.96 -7.21 -15.81
C SER A 48 -6.76 -7.53 -14.54
N ASP A 49 -7.01 -6.55 -13.67
CA ASP A 49 -7.43 -6.78 -12.29
C ASP A 49 -8.72 -6.04 -11.89
N LEU A 50 -9.53 -5.62 -12.86
CA LEU A 50 -10.85 -5.00 -12.60
C LEU A 50 -12.00 -6.01 -12.76
N TYR A 51 -13.15 -5.69 -12.15
CA TYR A 51 -14.42 -6.42 -12.32
C TYR A 51 -14.34 -7.92 -12.00
N GLY A 52 -13.71 -8.29 -10.89
CA GLY A 52 -13.58 -9.68 -10.44
C GLY A 52 -12.45 -10.46 -11.09
N LYS A 53 -11.73 -9.88 -12.05
CA LYS A 53 -10.48 -10.46 -12.58
C LYS A 53 -9.32 -10.22 -11.61
N ARG A 54 -8.45 -11.22 -11.48
CA ARG A 54 -7.23 -11.18 -10.66
C ARG A 54 -6.11 -11.87 -11.41
N SER A 55 -5.04 -11.15 -11.66
CA SER A 55 -3.77 -11.65 -12.17
C SER A 55 -2.94 -12.24 -11.04
N GLU A 56 -2.03 -13.16 -11.36
CA GLU A 56 -1.10 -13.73 -10.39
C GLU A 56 -0.23 -12.65 -9.72
N ALA A 57 0.14 -11.61 -10.48
CA ALA A 57 0.93 -10.49 -9.98
C ALA A 57 0.18 -9.66 -8.92
N PHE A 58 -1.15 -9.65 -8.95
CA PHE A 58 -1.98 -8.90 -7.99
C PHE A 58 -2.38 -9.72 -6.76
N VAL A 59 -2.24 -11.05 -6.81
CA VAL A 59 -2.56 -11.95 -5.69
C VAL A 59 -1.86 -11.57 -4.38
N PRO A 60 -0.54 -11.25 -4.35
CA PRO A 60 0.13 -10.83 -3.12
C PRO A 60 -0.49 -9.58 -2.50
N ILE A 61 -0.88 -8.61 -3.32
CA ILE A 61 -1.52 -7.36 -2.87
C ILE A 61 -2.90 -7.65 -2.26
N VAL A 62 -3.69 -8.51 -2.90
CA VAL A 62 -5.00 -8.93 -2.36
C VAL A 62 -4.84 -9.67 -1.03
N LYS A 63 -3.85 -10.57 -0.94
CA LYS A 63 -3.55 -11.29 0.32
C LYS A 63 -3.15 -10.32 1.44
N LEU A 64 -2.31 -9.33 1.14
CA LEU A 64 -1.94 -8.29 2.09
C LEU A 64 -3.18 -7.54 2.60
N ILE A 65 -4.01 -7.01 1.68
CA ILE A 65 -5.21 -6.25 2.02
C ILE A 65 -6.19 -7.08 2.87
N ASN A 66 -6.41 -8.35 2.51
CA ASN A 66 -7.31 -9.23 3.26
C ASN A 66 -6.78 -9.59 4.66
N ALA A 67 -5.46 -9.56 4.87
CA ALA A 67 -4.83 -9.83 6.15
C ALA A 67 -4.71 -8.56 7.03
N SER A 68 -4.95 -7.37 6.48
CA SER A 68 -4.89 -6.10 7.21
C SER A 68 -6.08 -5.93 8.15
N GLU A 69 -5.79 -5.60 9.41
CA GLU A 69 -6.83 -5.31 10.42
C GLU A 69 -7.21 -3.82 10.43
N LYS A 70 -6.26 -2.96 10.13
CA LYS A 70 -6.44 -1.50 10.07
C LYS A 70 -5.66 -0.92 8.90
N PHE A 71 -6.21 0.15 8.35
CA PHE A 71 -5.60 0.89 7.25
C PHE A 71 -5.27 2.31 7.68
N ILE A 72 -4.12 2.79 7.20
CA ILE A 72 -3.71 4.20 7.26
C ILE A 72 -3.45 4.63 5.82
N PHE A 73 -4.21 5.60 5.33
CA PHE A 73 -4.02 6.14 3.99
C PHE A 73 -3.25 7.45 4.09
N ILE A 74 -2.14 7.54 3.36
CA ILE A 74 -1.40 8.78 3.19
C ILE A 74 -1.56 9.19 1.73
N MET A 75 -2.24 10.31 1.50
CA MET A 75 -2.58 10.80 0.17
C MET A 75 -1.79 12.08 -0.11
N PRO A 76 -1.23 12.26 -1.31
CA PRO A 76 -0.81 13.59 -1.76
C PRO A 76 -2.03 14.50 -1.99
N GLU A 77 -1.79 15.81 -1.99
CA GLU A 77 -2.75 16.81 -2.43
C GLU A 77 -2.45 17.16 -3.90
N TYR A 78 -3.44 16.95 -4.78
CA TYR A 78 -3.45 17.39 -6.17
C TYR A 78 -4.88 17.53 -6.69
#